data_AF-A0A968Q8F9-F1
#
_entry.id   AF-A0A968Q8F9-F1
#
_cell.length_a   1.000
_cell.length_b   1.000
_cell.length_c   1.000
_cell.angle_alpha   90.00
_cell.angle_beta   90.00
_cell.angle_gamma   90.00
#
_symmetry.space_group_name_H-M   'P 1'
#
loop_
_entity.id
_entity.type
_entity.pdbx_description
1 polymer ?
#
loop_
_entity_poly.entity_id
_entity_poly.type
_entity_poly.pdbx_seq_one_letter_code
_entity_poly.pdbx_strand_id
1 'polypeptide(L)'
;AQAQLLLHYEADTPVAICYRLGWPDEQIWLVPLADMAAVTHASDLIRTTLYVISPALREIAGNAAPGHGPRSRLYSPDHTHLFRPKPQE
;
A
#
# COMPACT_ATOMS: atom_id res chain seq x y z
N ALA A 1 -5.10 17.74 -4.08
CA ALA A 1 -4.95 16.44 -3.41
C ALA A 1 -3.85 16.46 -2.34
N GLN A 2 -2.55 16.45 -2.67
CA GLN A 2 -1.46 16.37 -1.68
C GLN A 2 -1.57 17.41 -0.56
N ALA A 3 -1.73 18.69 -0.90
CA ALA A 3 -1.84 19.76 0.08
C ALA A 3 -3.01 19.57 1.06
N GLN A 4 -4.12 18.97 0.63
CA GLN A 4 -5.26 18.67 1.50
C GLN A 4 -4.96 17.49 2.43
N LEU A 5 -4.27 16.46 1.94
CA LEU A 5 -3.85 15.32 2.76
C LEU A 5 -2.86 15.75 3.85
N LEU A 6 -1.93 16.66 3.55
CA LEU A 6 -0.96 17.20 4.51
C LEU A 6 -1.60 17.99 5.66
N LEU A 7 -2.89 18.34 5.58
CA LEU A 7 -3.62 18.93 6.72
C LEU A 7 -4.04 17.88 7.76
N HIS A 8 -4.00 16.59 7.41
CA HIS A 8 -4.55 15.49 8.22
C HIS A 8 -3.56 14.35 8.45
N TYR A 9 -2.47 14.30 7.70
CA TYR A 9 -1.44 13.26 7.76
C TYR A 9 -0.06 13.90 7.83
N GLU A 10 0.85 13.24 8.56
CA GLU A 10 2.25 13.64 8.63
C GLU A 10 2.91 13.59 7.25
N ALA A 11 3.84 14.50 6.99
CA ALA A 11 4.54 14.61 5.71
C ALA A 11 5.32 13.34 5.33
N ASP A 12 5.77 12.58 6.34
CA ASP A 12 6.47 11.31 6.19
C ASP A 12 5.54 10.09 6.10
N THR A 13 4.21 10.29 6.09
CA THR A 13 3.24 9.20 5.95
C THR A 13 3.50 8.51 4.60
N PRO A 14 3.73 7.18 4.57
CA PRO A 14 4.05 6.53 3.31
C PRO A 14 2.84 6.51 2.36
N VAL A 15 3.15 6.66 1.09
CA VAL A 15 2.24 6.58 -0.03
C VAL A 15 2.75 5.56 -1.02
N ALA A 16 1.97 4.50 -1.25
CA ALA A 16 2.19 3.61 -2.39
C ALA A 16 1.45 4.20 -3.60
N ILE A 17 2.19 4.52 -4.65
CA ILE A 17 1.69 4.94 -5.95
C ILE A 17 1.78 3.73 -6.87
N CYS A 18 0.64 3.19 -7.28
CA CYS A 18 0.57 1.91 -7.98
C CYS A 18 -0.07 2.10 -9.36
N TYR A 19 0.75 2.05 -10.41
CA TYR A 19 0.32 2.22 -11.80
C TYR A 19 0.05 0.87 -12.46
N ARG A 20 -1.14 0.72 -13.05
CA ARG A 20 -1.58 -0.47 -13.80
C ARG A 20 -1.32 -1.79 -13.06
N LEU A 21 -1.73 -1.84 -11.80
CA LEU A 21 -1.58 -3.05 -10.97
C LEU A 21 -2.13 -4.30 -11.68
N GLY A 22 -1.32 -5.36 -11.69
CA GLY A 22 -1.59 -6.64 -12.33
C GLY A 22 -1.30 -6.71 -13.83
N TRP A 23 -0.83 -5.63 -14.46
CA TRP A 23 -0.44 -5.62 -15.88
C TRP A 23 1.06 -5.92 -16.03
N PRO A 24 1.54 -6.34 -17.21
CA PRO A 24 2.96 -6.64 -17.43
C PRO A 24 3.90 -5.46 -17.16
N ASP A 25 3.38 -4.24 -17.26
CA ASP A 25 4.09 -2.97 -17.07
C ASP A 25 3.62 -2.22 -15.81
N GLU A 26 3.19 -2.97 -14.80
CA GLU A 26 2.96 -2.49 -13.45
C GLU A 26 4.20 -1.75 -12.92
N GLN A 27 3.96 -0.63 -12.26
CA GLN A 27 5.00 0.11 -11.54
C GLN A 27 4.46 0.54 -10.16
N ILE A 28 5.30 0.40 -9.14
CA ILE A 28 4.98 0.78 -7.76
C ILE A 28 6.09 1.66 -7.21
N TRP A 29 5.71 2.83 -6.71
CA TRP A 29 6.59 3.71 -5.94
C TRP A 29 6.09 3.79 -4.51
N LEU A 30 7.02 3.72 -3.55
CA LEU A 30 6.72 3.95 -2.14
C LEU A 30 7.49 5.19 -1.68
N VAL A 31 6.77 6.27 -1.42
CA VAL A 31 7.33 7.60 -1.19
C VAL A 31 6.66 8.25 0.03
N PRO A 32 7.29 9.22 0.70
CA PRO A 32 6.59 10.01 1.70
C PRO A 32 5.48 10.86 1.05
N LEU A 33 4.43 11.20 1.81
CA LEU A 33 3.31 12.01 1.35
C LEU A 33 3.76 13.37 0.80
N ALA A 34 4.86 13.94 1.32
CA ALA A 34 5.47 15.16 0.82
C ALA A 34 5.89 15.09 -0.66
N ASP A 35 6.22 13.89 -1.17
CA ASP A 35 6.79 13.69 -2.51
C ASP A 35 5.76 13.14 -3.52
N MET A 36 4.54 12.83 -3.06
CA MET A 36 3.51 12.14 -3.85
C MET A 36 3.28 12.81 -5.22
N ALA A 37 3.02 14.11 -5.24
CA ALA A 37 2.71 14.86 -6.45
C ALA A 37 3.93 14.99 -7.37
N ALA A 38 5.12 15.22 -6.80
CA ALA A 38 6.35 15.33 -7.58
C ALA A 38 6.62 14.03 -8.36
N VAL A 39 6.48 12.88 -7.70
CA VAL A 39 6.66 11.56 -8.33
C VAL A 39 5.57 11.26 -9.35
N THR A 40 4.30 11.60 -9.05
CA THR A 40 3.19 11.48 -10.01
C THR A 40 3.48 12.22 -11.31
N HIS A 41 3.97 13.46 -11.23
CA HIS A 41 4.27 14.28 -12.41
C HIS A 41 5.52 13.81 -13.15
N ALA A 42 6.59 13.47 -12.43
CA ALA A 42 7.83 12.99 -13.04
C ALA A 42 7.64 11.69 -13.82
N SER A 43 6.71 10.83 -13.38
CA SER A 43 6.39 9.56 -14.02
C SER A 43 5.21 9.62 -15.01
N ASP A 44 4.67 10.81 -15.30
CA ASP A 44 3.51 11.05 -16.19
C ASP A 44 2.30 10.12 -15.89
N LEU A 45 1.94 10.01 -14.62
CA LEU A 45 0.89 9.10 -14.16
C LEU A 45 -0.50 9.74 -14.27
N ILE A 46 -1.16 9.54 -15.41
CA ILE A 46 -2.43 10.22 -15.74
C ILE A 46 -3.68 9.37 -15.42
N ARG A 47 -3.63 8.06 -15.68
CA ARG A 47 -4.77 7.13 -15.54
C ARG A 47 -4.31 5.79 -14.99
N THR A 48 -5.24 5.06 -14.37
CA THR A 48 -4.98 3.71 -13.83
C THR A 48 -3.87 3.72 -12.78
N THR A 49 -3.90 4.72 -11.91
CA THR A 49 -2.99 4.85 -10.77
C THR A 49 -3.80 4.81 -9.48
N LEU A 50 -3.51 3.84 -8.62
CA LEU A 50 -4.03 3.75 -7.26
C LEU A 50 -3.03 4.41 -6.30
N TYR A 51 -3.52 5.25 -5.41
CA TYR A 51 -2.74 5.84 -4.33
C TYR A 51 -3.20 5.25 -2.99
N VAL A 52 -2.30 4.62 -2.24
CA VAL A 52 -2.56 4.11 -0.90
C VAL A 52 -1.73 4.90 0.09
N ILE A 53 -2.39 5.72 0.90
CA ILE A 53 -1.76 6.56 1.92
C ILE A 53 -2.01 5.90 3.27
N SER A 54 -0.98 5.33 3.91
CA SER A 54 -1.15 4.62 5.17
C SER A 54 0.16 4.40 5.93
N PRO A 55 0.20 4.62 7.26
CA PRO A 55 1.31 4.21 8.11
C PRO A 55 1.63 2.71 8.05
N ALA A 56 0.65 1.85 7.73
CA ALA A 56 0.82 0.40 7.64
C ALA A 56 1.84 -0.02 6.55
N LEU A 57 2.10 0.86 5.58
CA LEU A 57 3.08 0.61 4.53
C LEU A 57 4.54 0.68 5.03
N ARG A 58 4.81 1.22 6.24
CA ARG A 58 6.18 1.29 6.80
C ARG A 58 6.81 -0.10 6.99
N GLU A 59 6.01 -1.07 7.41
CA GLU A 59 6.47 -2.46 7.61
C GLU A 59 6.81 -3.15 6.29
N ILE A 60 6.19 -2.71 5.19
CA ILE A 60 6.44 -3.20 3.83
C ILE A 60 7.69 -2.53 3.24
N ALA A 61 7.90 -1.24 3.54
CA ALA A 61 9.07 -0.47 3.11
C ALA A 61 10.40 -1.05 3.64
N GLY A 62 10.41 -1.55 4.88
CA GLY A 62 11.60 -2.09 5.53
C GLY A 62 12.03 -3.48 5.02
N ASN A 63 11.13 -4.22 4.39
CA ASN A 63 11.37 -5.57 3.86
C ASN A 63 11.30 -5.53 2.33
N ALA A 64 12.31 -4.89 1.72
CA ALA A 64 12.36 -4.44 0.32
C ALA A 64 12.43 -5.54 -0.76
N ALA A 65 12.06 -6.79 -0.46
CA ALA A 65 11.93 -7.84 -1.46
C ALA A 65 10.45 -8.20 -1.66
N PRO A 66 9.94 -8.18 -2.91
CA PRO A 66 8.60 -8.68 -3.22
C PRO A 66 8.38 -10.05 -2.56
N GLY A 67 7.31 -10.18 -1.76
CA GLY A 67 6.98 -11.42 -1.05
C GLY A 67 7.64 -11.64 0.31
N HIS A 68 8.44 -10.71 0.84
CA HIS A 68 9.19 -10.89 2.11
C HIS A 68 8.60 -10.12 3.32
N GLY A 69 7.40 -9.54 3.18
CA GLY A 69 6.64 -8.99 4.31
C GLY A 69 5.78 -10.03 5.03
N PRO A 70 5.29 -9.75 6.26
CA PRO A 70 4.35 -10.63 6.94
C PRO A 70 3.12 -10.90 6.06
N ARG A 71 2.78 -12.18 5.86
CA ARG A 71 1.61 -12.55 5.06
C ARG A 71 0.34 -12.03 5.72
N SER A 72 -0.55 -11.46 4.93
CA SER A 72 -1.90 -11.10 5.39
C SER A 72 -2.57 -12.32 6.04
N ARG A 73 -3.01 -12.15 7.29
CA ARG A 73 -3.74 -13.19 8.01
C ARG A 73 -5.25 -13.15 7.76
N LEU A 74 -5.73 -12.27 6.87
CA LEU A 74 -7.16 -12.12 6.56
C LEU A 74 -7.79 -13.45 6.09
N TYR A 75 -7.03 -14.26 5.34
CA TYR A 75 -7.44 -15.60 4.90
C TYR A 75 -6.57 -16.70 5.54
N SER A 76 -5.94 -16.42 6.68
CA SER A 76 -5.15 -17.43 7.40
C SER A 76 -6.06 -18.59 7.80
N PRO A 77 -5.65 -19.86 7.60
CA PRO A 77 -6.48 -20.99 7.96
C PRO A 77 -6.79 -21.05 9.46
N ASP A 78 -5.88 -20.51 10.29
CA ASP A 78 -6.02 -20.36 11.74
C ASP A 78 -7.04 -19.29 12.16
N HIS A 79 -7.54 -18.45 11.25
CA HIS A 79 -8.48 -17.38 11.59
C HIS A 79 -9.90 -17.94 11.74
N THR A 80 -10.43 -17.94 12.95
CA THR A 80 -11.81 -18.36 13.22
C THR A 80 -12.79 -17.25 12.90
N HIS A 81 -13.86 -17.55 12.17
CA HIS A 81 -14.97 -16.62 11.87
C HIS A 81 -16.30 -17.39 11.78
N LEU A 82 -17.41 -16.68 11.55
CA LEU A 82 -18.77 -17.28 11.55
C LEU A 82 -18.92 -18.54 10.67
N PHE A 83 -18.24 -18.57 9.52
CA PHE A 83 -18.24 -19.68 8.56
C PHE A 83 -17.02 -20.60 8.66
N ARG A 84 -16.18 -20.43 9.71
CA ARG A 84 -15.02 -21.26 10.02
C ARG A 84 -14.88 -21.34 11.56
N PRO A 85 -15.75 -22.09 12.25
CA PRO A 85 -15.66 -22.29 13.69
C PRO A 85 -14.42 -23.11 14.03
N LYS A 86 -13.94 -22.99 15.28
CA LYS A 86 -12.85 -23.85 15.77
C LYS A 86 -13.32 -25.30 15.77
N PRO A 87 -12.45 -26.28 15.42
CA PRO A 87 -12.75 -27.69 15.63
C PRO A 87 -13.15 -27.91 17.09
N GLN A 88 -14.22 -28.65 17.33
CA GLN A 88 -14.56 -29.13 18.68
C GLN A 88 -13.60 -30.27 19.02
N GLU A 89 -12.94 -30.19 20.19
CA GLU A 89 -12.11 -31.27 20.76
C GLU A 89 -12.97 -32.45 21.25
#